data_AF-A0A817KGB2-F1
#
_entry.id   AF-A0A817KGB2-F1
#
_cell.length_a   1.000
_cell.length_b   1.000
_cell.length_c   1.000
_cell.angle_alpha   90.00
_cell.angle_beta   90.00
_cell.angle_gamma   90.00
#
_symmetry.space_group_name_H-M   'P 1'
#
loop_
_entity.id
_entity.type
_entity.pdbx_description
1 polymer ?
#
loop_
_entity_poly.entity_id
_entity_poly.type
_entity_poly.pdbx_seq_one_letter_code
_entity_poly.pdbx_strand_id
1 'polypeptide(L)'
;MDPKFFFFAGFFLLGAVIVLIPCVVVIGLRSNCPDKTTDSPATSLTASTRVVALGASYGGYMINWIAGQPEMSSRFKTLVCHNGLFDMRSMGYSTEELFFTEHDAGNYTVYDNPSAYEEYNPVNHVANWTLPMLIIVGAHDYRVPETQGIGAFTALQRRNITSRLLYFPTENHWVLNPQHSIAWFEEVFNWMRQHAS
;
A
#
# COMPACT_ATOMS: atom_id res chain seq x y z
N MET A 1 -20.15 -1.62 9.18
CA MET A 1 -19.39 -2.18 8.04
C MET A 1 -20.25 -3.22 7.35
N ASP A 2 -20.88 -2.86 6.23
CA ASP A 2 -21.63 -3.77 5.37
C ASP A 2 -20.74 -4.16 4.16
N PRO A 3 -20.42 -5.45 3.95
CA PRO A 3 -19.41 -5.87 2.98
C PRO A 3 -20.05 -6.18 1.63
N LYS A 4 -20.54 -5.18 0.89
CA LYS A 4 -20.97 -5.39 -0.50
C LYS A 4 -20.61 -4.17 -1.31
N PHE A 5 -19.61 -4.33 -2.18
CA PHE A 5 -19.33 -3.65 -3.46
C PHE A 5 -17.81 -3.51 -3.63
N PHE A 6 -17.18 -4.52 -4.25
CA PHE A 6 -15.82 -4.41 -4.77
C PHE A 6 -15.83 -4.82 -6.25
N PHE A 7 -15.48 -3.87 -7.11
CA PHE A 7 -15.27 -4.08 -8.54
C PHE A 7 -13.84 -4.59 -8.74
N PHE A 8 -13.67 -5.75 -9.38
CA PHE A 8 -12.38 -6.42 -9.59
C PHE A 8 -11.75 -6.00 -10.92
N ALA A 9 -10.49 -5.58 -10.89
CA ALA A 9 -9.58 -5.67 -12.03
C ALA A 9 -8.59 -6.81 -11.76
N GLY A 10 -8.71 -7.92 -12.51
CA GLY A 10 -7.91 -9.12 -12.31
C GLY A 10 -6.45 -8.94 -12.75
N PHE A 11 -5.51 -9.31 -11.88
CA PHE A 11 -4.09 -9.45 -12.22
C PHE A 11 -3.74 -10.95 -12.32
N PHE A 12 -3.28 -11.39 -13.49
CA PHE A 12 -2.64 -12.70 -13.68
C PHE A 12 -1.14 -12.50 -13.93
N LEU A 13 -0.29 -13.10 -13.10
CA LEU A 13 1.14 -13.28 -13.36
C LEU A 13 1.52 -14.74 -13.09
N LEU A 14 2.17 -15.35 -14.09
CA LEU A 14 2.71 -16.71 -14.02
C LEU A 14 3.82 -16.78 -12.96
N GLY A 15 3.65 -17.64 -11.94
CA GLY A 15 4.71 -18.01 -10.99
C GLY A 15 4.68 -17.35 -9.60
N ALA A 16 3.70 -16.48 -9.30
CA ALA A 16 3.50 -15.89 -7.98
C ALA A 16 2.21 -16.41 -7.32
N VAL A 17 2.24 -16.64 -6.01
CA VAL A 17 1.02 -16.85 -5.23
C VAL A 17 0.51 -15.47 -4.82
N ILE A 18 -0.67 -15.09 -5.31
CA ILE A 18 -1.36 -13.85 -4.94
C ILE A 18 -2.39 -14.19 -3.87
N VAL A 19 -2.18 -13.69 -2.65
CA VAL A 19 -3.22 -13.71 -1.61
C VAL A 19 -3.81 -12.30 -1.53
N LEU A 20 -5.12 -12.21 -1.72
CA LEU A 20 -5.85 -10.96 -1.55
C LEU A 20 -6.24 -10.84 -0.08
N ILE A 21 -5.51 -10.00 0.65
CA ILE A 21 -6.05 -9.37 1.85
C ILE A 21 -6.96 -8.24 1.33
N PRO A 22 -8.12 -7.92 1.95
CA PRO A 22 -8.98 -6.84 1.44
C PRO A 22 -8.16 -5.58 1.13
N CYS A 23 -8.12 -5.17 -0.14
CA CYS A 23 -7.35 -4.04 -0.69
C CYS A 23 -5.81 -4.16 -0.73
N VAL A 24 -5.20 -5.24 -0.24
CA VAL A 24 -3.75 -5.47 -0.29
C VAL A 24 -3.45 -6.74 -1.10
N VAL A 25 -2.61 -6.58 -2.12
CA VAL A 25 -2.08 -7.67 -2.92
C VAL A 25 -0.81 -8.19 -2.23
N VAL A 26 -0.86 -9.43 -1.74
CA VAL A 26 0.30 -10.13 -1.19
C VAL A 26 0.90 -11.00 -2.29
N ILE A 27 2.14 -10.72 -2.66
CA ILE A 27 2.87 -11.43 -3.71
C ILE A 27 3.95 -12.29 -3.08
N GLY A 28 3.80 -13.62 -3.15
CA GLY A 28 4.85 -14.56 -2.78
C GLY A 28 5.68 -14.96 -3.99
N LEU A 29 6.98 -14.64 -4.00
CA LEU A 29 7.91 -15.11 -5.03
C LEU A 29 8.54 -16.44 -4.58
N ARG A 30 8.35 -17.50 -5.37
CA ARG A 30 9.04 -18.80 -5.18
C ARG A 30 10.35 -18.82 -5.95
N SER A 31 11.39 -19.39 -5.33
CA SER A 31 12.73 -19.50 -5.93
C SER A 31 12.85 -20.60 -6.99
N ASN A 32 11.89 -21.51 -7.10
CA ASN A 32 11.84 -22.57 -8.12
C ASN A 32 10.40 -22.89 -8.52
N CYS A 33 10.16 -23.06 -9.82
CA CYS A 33 8.89 -23.54 -10.39
C CYS A 33 8.80 -25.06 -10.19
N PRO A 34 7.87 -25.61 -9.38
CA PRO A 34 7.66 -27.05 -9.32
C PRO A 34 6.76 -27.48 -10.49
N ASP A 35 7.05 -28.66 -11.00
CA ASP A 35 6.30 -29.36 -12.05
C ASP A 35 4.79 -29.42 -11.73
N LYS A 36 3.96 -29.36 -12.77
CA LYS A 36 2.51 -29.20 -12.70
C LYS A 36 1.80 -30.49 -12.25
N THR A 37 2.01 -30.95 -11.03
CA THR A 37 1.10 -31.91 -10.41
C THR A 37 1.17 -31.76 -8.90
N THR A 38 0.01 -31.58 -8.26
CA THR A 38 -0.24 -31.57 -6.81
C THR A 38 0.23 -30.31 -6.07
N ASP A 39 -0.65 -29.33 -5.89
CA ASP A 39 -0.99 -28.78 -4.56
C ASP A 39 -2.13 -27.73 -4.64
N SER A 40 -3.03 -27.80 -3.66
CA SER A 40 -4.21 -26.94 -3.47
C SER A 40 -3.83 -25.49 -3.09
N PRO A 41 -4.61 -24.44 -3.47
CA PRO A 41 -4.17 -23.04 -3.40
C PRO A 41 -4.14 -22.39 -2.00
N ALA A 42 -4.35 -23.12 -0.90
CA ALA A 42 -4.59 -22.50 0.41
C ALA A 42 -3.60 -22.87 1.53
N THR A 43 -2.58 -23.70 1.27
CA THR A 43 -1.81 -24.30 2.39
C THR A 43 -0.38 -23.73 2.51
N SER A 44 -0.25 -22.81 3.47
CA SER A 44 0.97 -22.36 4.15
C SER A 44 1.97 -21.49 3.36
N LEU A 45 1.99 -20.19 3.72
CA LEU A 45 3.14 -19.31 3.55
C LEU A 45 4.23 -19.76 4.56
N THR A 46 4.91 -20.86 4.27
CA THR A 46 6.04 -21.34 5.08
C THR A 46 7.32 -20.56 4.77
N ALA A 47 8.26 -20.62 5.74
CA ALA A 47 9.41 -19.75 6.00
C ALA A 47 10.45 -19.52 4.86
N SER A 48 10.21 -19.98 3.64
CA SER A 48 11.07 -19.75 2.47
C SER A 48 10.47 -18.78 1.44
N THR A 49 9.33 -18.17 1.72
CA THR A 49 8.62 -17.31 0.75
C THR A 49 9.07 -15.86 0.85
N ARG A 50 9.49 -15.29 -0.29
CA ARG A 50 9.77 -13.87 -0.46
C ARG A 50 8.45 -13.11 -0.61
N VAL A 51 7.89 -12.66 0.51
CA VAL A 51 6.54 -12.05 0.51
C VAL A 51 6.65 -10.53 0.46
N VAL A 52 5.98 -9.93 -0.53
CA VAL A 52 5.80 -8.49 -0.70
C VAL A 52 4.34 -8.14 -0.46
N ALA A 53 4.08 -7.03 0.23
CA ALA A 53 2.76 -6.42 0.28
C ALA A 53 2.71 -5.19 -0.61
N LEU A 54 1.69 -5.11 -1.47
CA LEU A 54 1.43 -3.97 -2.35
C LEU A 54 -0.01 -3.51 -2.16
N GLY A 55 -0.22 -2.21 -2.04
CA GLY A 55 -1.55 -1.63 -1.91
C GLY A 55 -1.65 -0.26 -2.58
N ALA A 56 -2.82 0.03 -3.13
CA ALA A 56 -3.16 1.32 -3.71
C ALA A 56 -4.36 1.95 -2.99
N SER A 57 -4.43 3.28 -2.89
CA SER A 57 -5.55 3.99 -2.23
C SER A 57 -5.73 3.51 -0.78
N TYR A 58 -6.92 3.04 -0.38
CA TYR A 58 -7.13 2.39 0.92
C TYR A 58 -6.21 1.17 1.15
N GLY A 59 -5.84 0.45 0.08
CA GLY A 59 -4.78 -0.56 0.15
C GLY A 59 -3.43 0.03 0.55
N GLY A 60 -3.08 1.22 0.06
CA GLY A 60 -1.88 1.95 0.45
C GLY A 60 -1.94 2.44 1.91
N TYR A 61 -3.11 2.82 2.40
CA TYR A 61 -3.34 3.03 3.84
C TYR A 61 -3.00 1.78 4.65
N MET A 62 -3.49 0.62 4.22
CA MET A 62 -3.17 -0.64 4.88
C MET A 62 -1.67 -0.97 4.81
N ILE A 63 -0.95 -0.60 3.74
CA ILE A 63 0.51 -0.75 3.68
C ILE A 63 1.20 0.12 4.74
N ASN A 64 0.82 1.38 4.86
CA ASN A 64 1.34 2.28 5.89
C ASN A 64 1.03 1.78 7.30
N TRP A 65 -0.18 1.25 7.52
CA TRP A 65 -0.57 0.62 8.78
C TRP A 65 0.27 -0.64 9.07
N ILE A 66 0.38 -1.57 8.12
CA ILE A 66 1.19 -2.79 8.22
C ILE A 66 2.63 -2.46 8.60
N ALA A 67 3.22 -1.42 8.00
CA ALA A 67 4.57 -0.96 8.33
C ALA A 67 4.74 -0.55 9.80
N GLY A 68 3.65 -0.05 10.42
CA GLY A 68 3.58 0.34 11.82
C GLY A 68 3.29 -0.79 12.82
N GLN A 69 2.84 -1.96 12.34
CA GLN A 69 2.48 -3.11 13.17
C GLN A 69 3.56 -4.21 13.11
N PRO A 70 4.36 -4.42 14.18
CA PRO A 70 5.48 -5.38 14.15
C PRO A 70 5.09 -6.83 13.81
N GLU A 71 3.96 -7.31 14.33
CA GLU A 71 3.47 -8.68 14.07
C GLU A 71 3.00 -8.90 12.63
N MET A 72 2.62 -7.83 11.94
CA MET A 72 2.23 -7.88 10.52
C MET A 72 3.43 -7.66 9.62
N SER A 73 4.21 -6.60 9.87
CA SER A 73 5.39 -6.25 9.06
C SER A 73 6.45 -7.36 9.04
N SER A 74 6.66 -8.08 10.15
CA SER A 74 7.59 -9.22 10.21
C SER A 74 7.32 -10.34 9.19
N ARG A 75 6.13 -10.36 8.56
CA ARG A 75 5.74 -11.32 7.52
C ARG A 75 6.20 -10.93 6.11
N PHE A 76 6.69 -9.70 5.92
CA PHE A 76 7.03 -9.15 4.61
C PHE A 76 8.51 -8.78 4.54
N LYS A 77 9.05 -8.77 3.31
CA LYS A 77 10.42 -8.33 3.03
C LYS A 77 10.49 -6.88 2.58
N THR A 78 9.48 -6.45 1.85
CA THR A 78 9.36 -5.07 1.37
C THR A 78 7.90 -4.71 1.10
N LEU A 79 7.62 -3.42 1.06
CA LEU A 79 6.31 -2.83 0.87
C LEU A 79 6.27 -1.95 -0.39
N VAL A 80 5.10 -1.88 -1.04
CA VAL A 80 4.81 -0.95 -2.13
C VAL A 80 3.50 -0.22 -1.82
N CYS A 81 3.57 1.09 -1.69
CA CYS A 81 2.45 1.96 -1.33
C CYS A 81 2.16 2.95 -2.48
N HIS A 82 0.99 2.86 -3.09
CA HIS A 82 0.58 3.71 -4.22
C HIS A 82 -0.61 4.59 -3.79
N ASN A 83 -0.47 5.92 -3.84
CA ASN A 83 -1.53 6.86 -3.46
C ASN A 83 -2.17 6.48 -2.12
N GLY A 84 -1.33 6.11 -1.13
CA GLY A 84 -1.78 5.58 0.15
C GLY A 84 -1.98 6.67 1.19
N LEU A 85 -3.02 6.53 2.02
CA LEU A 85 -3.31 7.47 3.10
C LEU A 85 -2.28 7.30 4.21
N PHE A 86 -1.71 8.41 4.70
CA PHE A 86 -0.62 8.44 5.67
C PHE A 86 -1.02 9.14 6.97
N ASP A 87 -1.62 10.33 6.86
CA ASP A 87 -2.15 11.11 7.98
C ASP A 87 -3.65 11.34 7.78
N MET A 88 -4.45 10.58 8.52
CA MET A 88 -5.92 10.63 8.45
C MET A 88 -6.49 11.99 8.89
N ARG A 89 -5.82 12.69 9.81
CA ARG A 89 -6.23 14.03 10.24
C ARG A 89 -6.08 15.03 9.09
N SER A 90 -4.95 15.01 8.41
CA SER A 90 -4.73 15.85 7.23
C SER A 90 -5.67 15.46 6.09
N MET A 91 -5.95 14.18 5.91
CA MET A 91 -6.86 13.70 4.87
C MET A 91 -8.27 14.25 4.98
N GLY A 92 -8.84 14.27 6.18
CA GLY A 92 -10.19 14.78 6.39
C GLY A 92 -10.39 16.26 6.02
N TYR A 93 -9.32 17.01 5.73
CA TYR A 93 -9.38 18.40 5.24
C TYR A 93 -8.91 18.60 3.80
N SER A 94 -8.27 17.60 3.19
CA SER A 94 -7.53 17.80 1.93
C SER A 94 -8.02 16.93 0.77
N THR A 95 -8.98 16.03 1.02
CA THR A 95 -9.58 15.17 0.00
C THR A 95 -10.84 15.77 -0.61
N GLU A 96 -11.09 15.45 -1.89
CA GLU A 96 -12.41 15.60 -2.52
C GLU A 96 -13.43 14.52 -2.08
N GLU A 97 -12.94 13.42 -1.53
CA GLU A 97 -13.72 12.21 -1.23
C GLU A 97 -14.17 12.19 0.26
N LEU A 98 -15.00 13.17 0.63
CA LEU A 98 -15.41 13.43 2.03
C LEU A 98 -16.18 12.28 2.67
N PHE A 99 -16.98 11.55 1.88
CA PHE A 99 -17.87 10.51 2.39
C PHE A 99 -17.09 9.43 3.15
N PHE A 100 -16.02 8.89 2.55
CA PHE A 100 -15.27 7.80 3.16
C PHE A 100 -14.52 8.25 4.41
N THR A 101 -13.90 9.43 4.38
CA THR A 101 -13.18 9.96 5.54
C THR A 101 -14.08 10.14 6.76
N GLU A 102 -15.30 10.64 6.56
CA GLU A 102 -16.26 10.82 7.65
C GLU A 102 -16.93 9.52 8.06
N HIS A 103 -17.36 8.70 7.10
CA HIS A 103 -18.03 7.43 7.36
C HIS A 103 -17.16 6.50 8.21
N ASP A 104 -15.89 6.36 7.86
CA ASP A 104 -14.96 5.47 8.58
C ASP A 104 -14.56 6.03 9.96
N ALA A 105 -14.69 7.35 10.14
CA ALA A 105 -14.56 8.02 11.43
C ALA A 105 -15.88 8.04 12.23
N GLY A 106 -16.91 7.29 11.84
CA GLY A 106 -18.18 7.19 12.55
C GLY A 106 -19.19 8.30 12.21
N ASN A 107 -19.11 8.85 11.00
CA ASN A 107 -19.86 10.02 10.51
C ASN A 107 -19.54 11.33 11.26
N TYR A 108 -18.31 11.45 11.74
CA TYR A 108 -17.82 12.69 12.35
C TYR A 108 -16.87 13.41 11.40
N THR A 109 -16.98 14.74 11.33
CA THR A 109 -15.92 15.57 10.76
C THR A 109 -14.70 15.58 11.70
N VAL A 110 -13.54 16.00 11.18
CA VAL A 110 -12.31 16.08 11.98
C VAL A 110 -12.45 17.01 13.19
N TYR A 111 -13.24 18.09 13.10
CA TYR A 111 -13.44 19.03 14.22
C TYR A 111 -14.50 18.57 15.22
N ASP A 112 -15.47 17.75 14.80
CA ASP A 112 -16.49 17.21 15.71
C ASP A 112 -15.91 16.11 16.61
N ASN A 113 -15.05 15.24 16.07
CA ASN A 113 -14.40 14.18 16.82
C ASN A 113 -12.96 13.94 16.33
N PRO A 114 -11.99 14.77 16.76
CA PRO A 114 -10.59 14.62 16.35
C PRO A 114 -10.01 13.24 16.69
N SER A 115 -10.42 12.64 17.81
CA SER A 115 -9.91 11.33 18.25
C SER A 115 -10.27 10.19 17.29
N ALA A 116 -11.39 10.26 16.57
CA ALA A 116 -11.78 9.24 15.59
C ALA A 116 -10.78 9.15 14.41
N TYR A 117 -10.12 10.26 14.08
CA TYR A 117 -9.09 10.31 13.03
C TYR A 117 -7.70 9.94 13.54
N GLU A 118 -7.53 9.70 14.84
CA GLU A 118 -6.24 9.34 15.45
C GLU A 118 -6.11 7.85 15.79
N GLU A 119 -7.23 7.20 16.14
CA GLU A 119 -7.26 5.82 16.61
C GLU A 119 -6.59 4.84 15.64
N TYR A 120 -6.85 5.03 14.34
CA TYR A 120 -6.29 4.21 13.26
C TYR A 120 -5.46 5.05 12.28
N ASN A 121 -4.62 5.96 12.80
CA ASN A 121 -3.80 6.85 11.96
C ASN A 121 -2.37 6.31 11.75
N PRO A 122 -1.95 5.94 10.51
CA PRO A 122 -0.63 5.35 10.27
C PRO A 122 0.55 6.23 10.69
N VAL A 123 0.41 7.57 10.62
CA VAL A 123 1.45 8.53 11.04
C VAL A 123 1.87 8.32 12.50
N ASN A 124 0.96 7.86 13.36
CA ASN A 124 1.22 7.61 14.78
C ASN A 124 2.10 6.38 15.03
N HIS A 125 2.35 5.55 14.01
CA HIS A 125 3.11 4.30 14.12
C HIS A 125 4.44 4.32 13.34
N VAL A 126 4.85 5.46 12.79
CA VAL A 126 6.12 5.62 12.05
C VAL A 126 7.34 5.16 12.86
N ALA A 127 7.28 5.29 14.19
CA ALA A 127 8.35 4.84 15.09
C ALA A 127 8.62 3.32 15.03
N ASN A 128 7.70 2.54 14.45
CA ASN A 128 7.84 1.09 14.29
C ASN A 128 8.26 0.68 12.88
N TRP A 129 8.33 1.61 11.92
CA TRP A 129 8.65 1.29 10.54
C TRP A 129 10.09 0.79 10.44
N THR A 130 10.29 -0.31 9.71
CA THR A 130 11.61 -0.95 9.53
C THR A 130 11.84 -1.49 8.11
N LEU A 131 10.78 -1.79 7.37
CA LEU A 131 10.88 -2.43 6.07
C LEU A 131 11.19 -1.45 4.94
N PRO A 132 11.98 -1.85 3.93
CA PRO A 132 12.09 -1.11 2.68
C PRO A 132 10.72 -0.86 2.04
N MET A 133 10.47 0.37 1.59
CA MET A 133 9.19 0.75 0.99
C MET A 133 9.34 1.61 -0.27
N LEU A 134 8.65 1.21 -1.34
CA LEU A 134 8.43 2.02 -2.54
C LEU A 134 7.16 2.85 -2.35
N ILE A 135 7.27 4.17 -2.50
CA ILE A 135 6.15 5.11 -2.51
C ILE A 135 5.88 5.54 -3.95
N ILE A 136 4.62 5.51 -4.36
CA ILE A 136 4.18 5.95 -5.70
C ILE A 136 3.07 6.98 -5.52
N VAL A 137 3.22 8.14 -6.18
CA VAL A 137 2.25 9.24 -6.08
C VAL A 137 1.97 9.89 -7.43
N GLY A 138 0.73 10.35 -7.64
CA GLY A 138 0.33 11.25 -8.72
C GLY A 138 0.11 12.68 -8.21
N ALA A 139 0.63 13.68 -8.92
CA ALA A 139 0.56 15.08 -8.50
C ALA A 139 -0.84 15.70 -8.58
N HIS A 140 -1.69 15.20 -9.49
CA HIS A 140 -3.06 15.65 -9.68
C HIS A 140 -4.08 14.74 -8.98
N ASP A 141 -3.64 14.01 -7.97
CA ASP A 141 -4.52 13.20 -7.14
C ASP A 141 -5.20 14.09 -6.08
N TYR A 142 -6.42 14.54 -6.36
CA TYR A 142 -7.23 15.30 -5.40
C TYR A 142 -8.00 14.40 -4.41
N ARG A 143 -7.98 13.08 -4.63
CA ARG A 143 -8.60 12.09 -3.75
C ARG A 143 -7.65 11.69 -2.63
N VAL A 144 -6.42 11.36 -2.99
CA VAL A 144 -5.32 11.19 -2.06
C VAL A 144 -4.21 12.18 -2.42
N PRO A 145 -4.23 13.39 -1.84
CA PRO A 145 -3.23 14.41 -2.12
C PRO A 145 -1.80 13.87 -2.04
N GLU A 146 -0.96 14.27 -3.00
CA GLU A 146 0.43 13.83 -3.12
C GLU A 146 1.23 14.01 -1.81
N THR A 147 0.85 14.98 -0.98
CA THR A 147 1.44 15.27 0.33
C THR A 147 1.37 14.08 1.29
N GLN A 148 0.38 13.19 1.14
CA GLN A 148 0.26 11.96 1.92
C GLN A 148 1.40 10.99 1.64
N GLY A 149 1.65 10.70 0.36
CA GLY A 149 2.77 9.84 -0.03
C GLY A 149 4.13 10.53 0.20
N ILE A 150 4.25 11.83 -0.08
CA ILE A 150 5.48 12.59 0.22
C ILE A 150 5.77 12.60 1.73
N GLY A 151 4.73 12.68 2.57
CA GLY A 151 4.84 12.57 4.03
C GLY A 151 5.37 11.20 4.47
N ALA A 152 4.79 10.12 3.94
CA ALA A 152 5.27 8.75 4.18
C ALA A 152 6.72 8.54 3.72
N PHE A 153 7.08 9.05 2.54
CA PHE A 153 8.46 9.02 2.03
C PHE A 153 9.41 9.79 2.95
N THR A 154 9.02 10.98 3.40
CA THR A 154 9.81 11.78 4.33
C THR A 154 10.01 11.03 5.65
N ALA A 155 8.97 10.39 6.19
CA ALA A 155 9.06 9.56 7.39
C ALA A 155 10.09 8.41 7.24
N LEU A 156 10.07 7.71 6.10
CA LEU A 156 11.07 6.67 5.78
C LEU A 156 12.50 7.24 5.75
N GLN A 157 12.68 8.37 5.07
CA GLN A 157 13.98 9.05 4.98
C GLN A 157 14.48 9.48 6.37
N ARG A 158 13.62 10.05 7.22
CA ARG A 158 13.98 10.45 8.59
C ARG A 158 14.34 9.27 9.49
N ARG A 159 13.82 8.09 9.19
CA ARG A 159 14.12 6.82 9.86
C ARG A 159 15.33 6.09 9.29
N ASN A 160 15.98 6.63 8.25
CA ASN A 160 17.04 5.97 7.48
C ASN A 160 16.63 4.60 6.94
N ILE A 161 15.35 4.46 6.53
CA ILE A 161 14.82 3.23 5.93
C ILE A 161 14.98 3.33 4.41
N THR A 162 15.50 2.25 3.81
CA THR A 162 15.64 2.13 2.35
C THR A 162 14.30 2.40 1.69
N SER A 163 14.23 3.46 0.87
CA SER A 163 12.98 3.90 0.27
C SER A 163 13.22 4.56 -1.07
N ARG A 164 12.19 4.54 -1.91
CA ARG A 164 12.17 5.21 -3.21
C ARG A 164 10.82 5.88 -3.42
N LEU A 165 10.86 7.05 -4.06
CA LEU A 165 9.67 7.78 -4.49
C LEU A 165 9.58 7.73 -6.02
N LEU A 166 8.50 7.14 -6.55
CA LEU A 166 8.10 7.26 -7.95
C LEU A 166 7.01 8.34 -8.03
N TYR A 167 7.38 9.48 -8.58
CA TYR A 167 6.52 10.66 -8.66
C TYR A 167 6.05 10.90 -10.09
N PHE A 168 4.74 10.92 -10.30
CA PHE A 168 4.15 11.23 -11.60
C PHE A 168 3.55 12.65 -11.60
N PRO A 169 4.22 13.64 -12.24
CA PRO A 169 3.83 15.05 -12.16
C PRO A 169 2.50 15.38 -12.87
N THR A 170 1.94 14.46 -13.65
CA THR A 170 0.72 14.71 -14.42
C THR A 170 -0.38 13.69 -14.18
N GLU A 171 -0.10 12.62 -13.43
CA GLU A 171 -1.10 11.58 -13.13
C GLU A 171 -2.00 12.00 -11.98
N ASN A 172 -3.20 11.44 -11.96
CA ASN A 172 -4.18 11.64 -10.88
C ASN A 172 -4.19 10.43 -9.94
N HIS A 173 -5.33 10.10 -9.33
CA HIS A 173 -5.49 8.91 -8.49
C HIS A 173 -5.17 7.59 -9.21
N TRP A 174 -5.15 7.60 -10.53
CA TRP A 174 -4.83 6.48 -11.40
C TRP A 174 -3.60 6.82 -12.25
N VAL A 175 -2.92 5.79 -12.75
CA VAL A 175 -1.85 5.94 -13.74
C VAL A 175 -2.43 5.66 -15.12
N LEU A 176 -2.82 6.73 -15.83
CA LEU A 176 -3.59 6.67 -17.07
C LEU A 176 -2.71 6.78 -18.32
N ASN A 177 -1.59 7.50 -18.27
CA ASN A 177 -0.67 7.57 -19.41
C ASN A 177 0.00 6.21 -19.61
N PRO A 178 -0.06 5.61 -20.82
CA PRO A 178 0.54 4.29 -21.07
C PRO A 178 2.03 4.19 -20.76
N GLN A 179 2.80 5.26 -21.00
CA GLN A 179 4.24 5.30 -20.72
C GLN A 179 4.50 5.33 -19.22
N HIS A 180 3.67 6.06 -18.46
CA HIS A 180 3.73 6.04 -17.00
C HIS A 180 3.30 4.68 -16.43
N SER A 181 2.33 4.01 -17.04
CA SER A 181 1.96 2.64 -16.62
C SER A 181 3.12 1.66 -16.81
N ILE A 182 3.86 1.75 -17.93
CA ILE A 182 5.07 0.94 -18.15
C ILE A 182 6.12 1.24 -17.07
N ALA A 183 6.43 2.52 -16.84
CA ALA A 183 7.37 2.93 -15.80
C ALA A 183 6.95 2.45 -14.40
N TRP A 184 5.64 2.49 -14.11
CA TRP A 184 5.06 1.96 -12.88
C TRP A 184 5.35 0.47 -12.71
N PHE A 185 5.05 -0.35 -13.73
CA PHE A 185 5.30 -1.78 -13.68
C PHE A 185 6.79 -2.10 -13.55
N GLU A 186 7.63 -1.44 -14.35
CA GLU A 186 9.08 -1.65 -14.33
C GLU A 186 9.66 -1.34 -12.94
N GLU A 187 9.29 -0.20 -12.35
CA GLU A 187 9.77 0.21 -11.04
C GLU A 187 9.30 -0.74 -9.94
N VAL A 188 8.01 -1.12 -9.93
CA VAL A 188 7.47 -2.10 -8.97
C VAL A 188 8.19 -3.43 -9.08
N PHE A 189 8.40 -3.96 -10.28
CA PHE A 189 9.09 -5.23 -10.47
C PHE A 189 10.59 -5.15 -10.11
N ASN A 190 11.26 -4.05 -10.45
CA ASN A 190 12.65 -3.80 -10.07
C ASN A 190 12.79 -3.75 -8.55
N TRP A 191 11.91 -3.01 -7.88
CA TRP A 191 11.89 -2.88 -6.43
C TRP A 191 11.71 -4.23 -5.75
N MET A 192 10.73 -5.03 -6.19
CA MET A 192 10.52 -6.39 -5.66
C MET A 192 11.74 -7.28 -5.86
N ARG A 193 12.39 -7.24 -7.03
CA ARG A 193 13.62 -8.02 -7.28
C ARG A 193 14.76 -7.63 -6.33
N GLN A 194 14.90 -6.35 -6.02
CA GLN A 194 15.98 -5.82 -5.18
C GLN A 194 15.76 -6.08 -3.69
N HIS A 195 14.51 -6.03 -3.22
CA HIS A 195 14.22 -6.00 -1.78
C HIS A 195 13.41 -7.19 -1.25
N ALA A 196 12.88 -8.06 -2.12
CA ALA A 196 12.21 -9.28 -1.67
C ALA A 196 13.16 -10.47 -1.50
N SER A 197 14.45 -10.34 -1.86
CA SER A 197 15.42 -11.45 -2.01
C SER A 197 15.74 -12.21 -0.73
#